data_AF-A0A6N9Q7X0-F1
#
_entry.id   AF-A0A6N9Q7X0-F1
#
_cell.length_a   1.000
_cell.length_b   1.000
_cell.length_c   1.000
_cell.angle_alpha   90.00
_cell.angle_beta   90.00
_cell.angle_gamma   90.00
#
_symmetry.space_group_name_H-M   'P 1'
#
loop_
_entity.id
_entity.type
_entity.pdbx_description
1 polymer ?
#
loop_
_entity_poly.entity_id
_entity_poly.type
_entity_poly.pdbx_seq_one_letter_code
_entity_poly.pdbx_strand_id
1 'polypeptide(L)' 'MSSDEDFYFLHHYVQKGFTLEYLLNLDLTTKRFMVQSMDQYIDEESKKWGSLFAPTFLLGRR' A
#
# COMPACT_ATOMS: atom_id res chain seq x y z
N MET A 1 6.65 -10.39 -12.23
CA MET A 1 5.66 -9.37 -11.81
C MET A 1 4.58 -9.36 -12.87
N SER A 2 3.33 -9.50 -12.45
CA SER A 2 2.21 -9.47 -13.40
C SER A 2 2.00 -8.03 -13.88
N SER A 3 1.40 -7.85 -15.07
CA SER A 3 1.07 -6.52 -15.59
C SER A 3 0.15 -5.73 -14.65
N ASP A 4 -0.63 -6.42 -13.82
CA ASP A 4 -1.54 -5.82 -12.85
C ASP A 4 -0.79 -5.23 -11.64
N GLU A 5 0.27 -5.89 -11.17
CA GLU A 5 1.14 -5.38 -10.08
C GLU A 5 1.83 -4.08 -10.50
N ASP A 6 2.33 -4.02 -11.74
CA ASP A 6 2.98 -2.83 -12.28
C ASP A 6 2.00 -1.66 -12.41
N PHE A 7 0.75 -1.92 -12.85
CA PHE A 7 -0.28 -0.89 -12.94
C PHE A 7 -0.65 -0.33 -11.56
N TYR A 8 -0.80 -1.21 -10.57
CA TYR A 8 -1.14 -0.82 -9.20
C TYR A 8 -0.05 0.02 -8.54
N PHE A 9 1.22 -0.37 -8.74
CA PHE A 9 2.38 0.40 -8.30
C PHE A 9 2.38 1.83 -8.87
N LEU A 10 2.22 1.95 -10.19
CA LEU A 10 2.20 3.25 -10.86
C LEU A 10 1.04 4.10 -10.36
N HIS A 11 -0.16 3.53 -10.25
CA HIS A 11 -1.32 4.23 -9.74
C HIS A 11 -1.10 4.77 -8.32
N HIS A 12 -0.57 3.95 -7.40
CA HIS A 12 -0.31 4.34 -6.01
C HIS A 12 0.62 5.55 -5.91
N TYR A 13 1.74 5.53 -6.63
CA TYR A 13 2.75 6.59 -6.52
C TYR A 13 2.40 7.84 -7.34
N VAL A 14 1.68 7.71 -8.45
CA VAL A 14 1.12 8.87 -9.16
C VAL A 14 0.15 9.64 -8.27
N GLN A 15 -0.71 8.95 -7.51
CA GLN A 15 -1.61 9.60 -6.54
C GLN A 15 -0.86 10.34 -5.42
N LYS A 16 0.34 9.87 -5.07
CA LYS A 16 1.22 10.54 -4.08
C LYS A 16 2.05 11.69 -4.66
N GLY A 17 1.86 12.02 -5.94
CA GLY A 17 2.49 13.16 -6.60
C GLY A 17 3.79 12.86 -7.33
N PHE A 18 4.16 11.58 -7.50
CA PHE A 18 5.31 11.20 -8.33
C PHE A 18 4.95 11.27 -9.81
N THR A 19 5.90 11.72 -10.64
CA THR A 19 5.71 11.76 -12.09
C THR A 19 5.88 10.36 -12.69
N LEU A 20 5.12 10.08 -13.75
CA LEU A 20 5.21 8.80 -14.45
C LEU A 20 6.62 8.57 -15.03
N GLU A 21 7.24 9.62 -15.57
CA GLU A 21 8.60 9.57 -16.11
C GLU A 21 9.64 9.19 -15.06
N TYR A 22 9.47 9.65 -13.82
CA TYR A 22 10.35 9.26 -12.71
C TYR A 22 10.17 7.78 -12.38
N LEU A 23 8.92 7.33 -12.22
CA LEU A 23 8.59 5.95 -11.82
C LEU A 23 9.02 4.91 -12.87
N LEU A 24 8.93 5.25 -14.15
CA LEU A 24 9.34 4.37 -15.25
C LEU A 24 10.87 4.28 -15.41
N ASN A 25 11.61 5.32 -14.98
CA ASN A 25 13.08 5.37 -15.06
C ASN A 25 13.78 4.97 -13.76
N LEU A 26 13.06 4.38 -12.80
CA LEU A 26 13.65 3.89 -11.55
C LEU A 26 14.60 2.72 -11.82
N ASP A 27 15.71 2.70 -11.09
CA ASP A 27 16.55 1.52 -11.03
C ASP A 27 15.82 0.37 -10.32
N LEU A 28 16.27 -0.85 -10.61
CA LEU A 28 15.62 -2.08 -10.15
C LEU A 28 15.63 -2.19 -8.61
N THR A 29 16.66 -1.66 -7.94
CA THR A 29 16.79 -1.68 -6.49
C THR A 29 15.78 -0.73 -5.84
N THR A 30 15.71 0.51 -6.34
CA THR A 30 14.75 1.50 -5.86
C THR A 30 13.31 1.06 -6.14
N LYS A 31 13.04 0.48 -7.32
CA LYS A 31 11.70 -0.07 -7.62
C LYS A 31 11.30 -1.15 -6.61
N ARG A 32 12.21 -2.06 -6.25
CA ARG A 32 11.95 -3.09 -5.22
C ARG A 32 11.67 -2.47 -3.85
N PHE A 33 12.46 -1.47 -3.44
CA PHE A 33 12.25 -0.78 -2.18
C PHE A 33 10.90 -0.07 -2.12
N MET A 34 10.50 0.59 -3.21
CA MET A 34 9.20 1.27 -3.28
C MET A 34 8.04 0.27 -3.24
N VAL A 35 8.11 -0.84 -3.99
CA VAL A 35 7.09 -1.89 -3.91
C VAL A 35 6.95 -2.42 -2.49
N GLN A 36 8.06 -2.74 -1.81
CA GLN A 36 8.03 -3.21 -0.43
C GLN A 36 7.44 -2.17 0.54
N SER A 37 7.75 -0.89 0.33
CA SER A 37 7.19 0.21 1.14
C SER A 37 5.68 0.37 0.92
N MET A 38 5.21 0.17 -0.31
CA MET A 38 3.79 0.18 -0.66
C MET A 38 3.05 -0.97 0.02
N ASP A 39 3.59 -2.19 -0.02
CA ASP A 39 2.98 -3.37 0.61
C ASP A 39 2.87 -3.19 2.13
N GLN A 40 3.92 -2.66 2.78
CA GLN A 40 3.88 -2.34 4.21
C GLN A 40 2.80 -1.31 4.54
N TYR A 41 2.65 -0.28 3.73
CA TYR A 41 1.60 0.73 3.91
C TYR A 41 0.20 0.11 3.82
N ILE A 42 -0.04 -0.78 2.85
CA ILE A 42 -1.32 -1.47 2.69
C ILE A 42 -1.61 -2.39 3.88
N ASP A 43 -0.61 -3.11 4.35
CA ASP A 43 -0.71 -3.97 5.54
C ASP A 43 -1.02 -3.15 6.81
N GLU A 44 -0.41 -1.98 6.98
CA GLU A 44 -0.70 -1.09 8.10
C GLU A 44 -2.10 -0.51 8.03
N GLU A 45 -2.53 -0.03 6.87
CA GLU A 45 -3.88 0.48 6.68
C GLU A 45 -4.92 -0.62 6.92
N SER A 46 -4.74 -1.81 6.34
CA SER A 46 -5.67 -2.93 6.54
C SER A 46 -5.80 -3.32 8.01
N LYS A 47 -4.73 -3.27 8.81
CA LYS A 47 -4.77 -3.48 10.27
C LYS A 47 -5.55 -2.39 11.00
N LYS A 48 -5.45 -1.12 10.60
CA LYS A 48 -6.23 -0.02 11.18
C LYS A 48 -7.73 -0.18 10.89
N TRP A 49 -8.07 -0.51 9.65
CA TRP A 49 -9.46 -0.77 9.27
C TRP A 49 -10.01 -2.03 9.96
N GLY A 50 -9.22 -3.10 10.03
CA GLY A 50 -9.59 -4.32 10.76
C GLY A 50 -9.77 -4.11 12.27
N SER A 51 -9.03 -3.18 12.89
CA SER A 51 -9.20 -2.83 14.31
C SER A 51 -10.38 -1.90 14.56
N LEU A 52 -10.72 -1.01 13.61
CA LEU A 52 -11.90 -0.13 13.67
C LEU A 52 -13.23 -0.90 13.56
N PHE A 53 -13.23 -2.07 12.93
CA PHE A 53 -14.41 -2.96 12.86
C PHE A 53 -14.41 -4.07 13.92
N ALA A 54 -13.50 -4.05 14.89
CA ALA A 54 -13.63 -4.90 16.07
C ALA A 54 -14.90 -4.44 16.82
N PRO A 55 -15.96 -5.27 16.88
CA PRO A 55 -17.21 -4.84 17.47
C PRO A 55 -16.99 -4.58 18.95
N THR A 56 -17.16 -3.32 19.36
CA THR A 56 -17.17 -2.86 20.76
C THR A 56 -18.28 -3.54 21.60
N PHE A 57 -19.05 -4.46 21.02
CA PHE A 57 -20.10 -5.25 21.65
C PHE A 57 -19.62 -6.32 22.64
N LEU A 58 -18.31 -6.54 22.82
CA LEU A 58 -17.79 -7.52 23.79
C LEU A 58 -17.34 -6.94 25.15
N LEU A 59 -17.48 -5.63 25.39
CA LEU A 59 -17.14 -5.00 26.69
C LEU A 59 -18.37 -4.69 27.57
N GLY A 60 -19.45 -5.48 27.42
CA GLY A 60 -20.69 -5.32 28.17
C GLY A 60 -21.26 -6.65 28.68
N ARG A 61 -20.46 -7.50 29.33
CA ARG A 61 -20.99 -8.54 30.25
C ARG A 61 -19.91 -9.19 31.12
N ARG A 62 -19.62 -8.58 32.27
CA ARG A 62 -19.70 -9.21 33.60
C ARG A 62 -19.30 -8.22 34.68
#